data_AF-A0A940KL84-F1
#
_entry.id   AF-A0A940KL84-F1
#
_cell.length_a   1.000
_cell.length_b   1.000
_cell.length_c   1.000
_cell.angle_alpha   90.00
_cell.angle_beta   90.00
_cell.angle_gamma   90.00
#
_symmetry.space_group_name_H-M   'P 1'
#
loop_
_entity.id
_entity.type
_entity.pdbx_description
1 polymer ?
#
loop_
_entity_poly.entity_id
_entity_poly.type
_entity_poly.pdbx_seq_one_letter_code
_entity_poly.pdbx_strand_id
1 'polypeptide(L)'
;MCEEMEMPCVCDCGKVFDLNDGYGSLEYGNKTVICKSCHASQEERERLREQIKDLEYEMDLTGKGRKREIAKLRKELDKLGGPLNDF
;
A
#
# COMPACT_ATOMS: atom_id res chain seq x y z
N MET A 1 -23.71 -12.54 18.90
CA MET A 1 -23.00 -13.64 18.23
C MET A 1 -21.58 -13.19 18.04
N CYS A 2 -20.63 -13.78 18.76
CA CYS A 2 -19.22 -13.59 18.48
C CYS A 2 -18.94 -14.45 17.24
N GLU A 3 -18.59 -13.84 16.11
CA GLU A 3 -18.00 -14.59 15.00
C GLU A 3 -16.79 -15.33 15.57
N GLU A 4 -16.86 -16.66 15.58
CA GLU A 4 -15.80 -17.52 16.07
C GLU A 4 -14.60 -17.31 15.15
N MET A 5 -13.62 -16.51 15.58
CA MET A 5 -12.33 -16.43 14.89
C MET A 5 -11.67 -17.82 15.06
N GLU A 6 -11.74 -18.65 14.02
CA GLU A 6 -11.20 -20.01 14.00
C GLU A 6 -9.67 -19.98 14.14
N MET A 7 -9.02 -18.94 13.61
CA MET A 7 -7.58 -18.74 13.67
C MET A 7 -7.20 -17.27 13.85
N PRO A 8 -7.26 -16.72 15.07
CA PRO A 8 -6.91 -15.32 15.32
C PRO A 8 -5.42 -15.08 15.04
N CYS A 9 -5.15 -14.13 14.15
CA CYS A 9 -3.82 -13.69 13.75
C CYS A 9 -3.65 -12.20 14.05
N VAL A 10 -2.43 -11.83 14.45
CA VAL A 10 -2.08 -10.43 14.77
C VAL A 10 -1.41 -9.81 13.55
N CYS A 11 -1.96 -8.71 13.06
CA CYS A 11 -1.35 -7.90 12.02
C CYS A 11 -0.32 -6.94 12.63
N ASP A 12 0.67 -6.53 11.84
CA ASP A 12 1.66 -5.50 12.23
C ASP A 12 1.05 -4.16 12.70
N CYS A 13 -0.18 -3.84 12.28
CA CYS A 13 -0.90 -2.67 12.79
C CYS A 13 -1.50 -2.84 14.19
N GLY A 14 -1.31 -4.01 14.82
CA GLY A 14 -1.83 -4.36 16.14
C GLY A 14 -3.27 -4.88 16.14
N LYS A 15 -3.94 -4.97 14.98
CA LYS A 15 -5.29 -5.56 14.88
C LYS A 15 -5.22 -7.08 14.84
N VAL A 16 -6.14 -7.71 15.56
CA VAL A 16 -6.40 -9.15 15.45
C VAL A 16 -7.46 -9.38 14.38
N PHE A 17 -7.23 -10.35 13.50
CA PHE A 17 -8.12 -10.72 12.41
C PHE A 17 -8.09 -12.25 12.23
N ASP A 18 -9.09 -12.84 11.58
CA ASP A 18 -9.04 -14.28 11.26
C ASP A 18 -8.07 -14.53 10.10
N LEU A 19 -7.22 -15.55 10.20
CA LEU A 19 -6.25 -15.90 9.15
C LEU A 19 -6.92 -16.07 7.78
N ASN A 20 -8.15 -16.60 7.72
CA ASN A 20 -8.89 -16.82 6.48
C ASN A 20 -9.43 -15.51 5.86
N ASP A 21 -9.58 -14.46 6.67
CA ASP A 21 -9.91 -13.10 6.23
C ASP A 21 -8.67 -12.25 5.94
N GLY A 22 -7.49 -12.86 6.06
CA GLY A 22 -6.20 -12.28 5.81
C GLY A 22 -5.86 -12.17 4.33
N TYR A 23 -4.94 -11.26 4.03
CA TYR A 23 -4.38 -11.09 2.69
C TYR A 23 -2.87 -11.17 2.75
N GLY A 24 -2.23 -11.67 1.69
CA GLY A 24 -0.77 -11.67 1.58
C GLY A 24 -0.22 -10.25 1.50
N SER A 25 0.85 -9.95 2.24
CA SER A 25 1.52 -8.66 2.18
C SER A 25 2.24 -8.48 0.84
N LEU A 26 1.89 -7.43 0.10
CA LEU A 26 2.57 -7.02 -1.13
C LEU A 26 4.01 -6.58 -0.84
N GLU A 27 4.26 -5.93 0.30
CA GLU A 27 5.59 -5.43 0.68
C GLU A 27 6.57 -6.56 1.06
N TYR A 28 6.07 -7.65 1.63
CA TYR A 28 6.89 -8.80 2.04
C TYR A 28 6.82 -9.98 1.07
N GLY A 29 6.33 -9.76 -0.16
CA GLY A 29 6.24 -10.78 -1.20
C GLY A 29 5.37 -11.98 -0.80
N ASN A 30 4.20 -11.72 -0.21
CA ASN A 30 3.21 -12.68 0.28
C ASN A 30 3.70 -13.66 1.37
N LYS A 31 4.85 -13.39 1.99
CA LYS A 31 5.38 -14.21 3.09
C LYS A 31 4.66 -13.99 4.42
N THR A 32 3.98 -12.85 4.56
CA THR A 32 3.27 -12.44 5.77
C THR A 32 1.81 -12.22 5.43
N VAL A 33 0.90 -12.69 6.29
CA VAL A 33 -0.53 -12.42 6.19
C VAL A 33 -0.87 -11.19 7.03
N ILE A 34 -1.57 -10.23 6.43
CA ILE A 34 -1.96 -8.97 7.05
C ILE A 34 -3.47 -8.80 7.01
N CYS A 35 -3.99 -7.93 7.86
CA CYS A 35 -5.41 -7.63 7.84
C CYS A 35 -5.81 -6.87 6.57
N LYS A 36 -7.10 -6.95 6.22
CA LYS A 36 -7.71 -6.25 5.08
C LYS A 36 -7.37 -4.76 5.00
N SER A 37 -7.31 -4.06 6.14
CA SER A 37 -6.97 -2.63 6.16
C SER A 37 -5.54 -2.35 5.73
N CYS A 38 -4.58 -3.16 6.20
CA CYS A 38 -3.18 -3.02 5.81
C CYS A 38 -2.98 -3.41 4.34
N HIS A 39 -3.67 -4.45 3.88
CA HIS A 39 -3.63 -4.84 2.46
C HIS A 39 -4.16 -3.74 1.55
N ALA A 40 -5.33 -3.18 1.86
CA ALA A 40 -5.89 -2.06 1.09
C ALA A 40 -4.93 -0.84 1.07
N SER A 41 -4.24 -0.60 2.19
CA SER A 41 -3.24 0.47 2.27
C SER A 41 -1.97 0.14 1.46
N GLN A 42 -1.58 -1.13 1.35
CA GLN A 42 -0.51 -1.57 0.44
C GLN A 42 -0.90 -1.40 -1.02
N GLU A 43 -2.10 -1.85 -1.41
CA GLU A 43 -2.61 -1.71 -2.78
C GLU A 43 -2.67 -0.24 -3.22
N GLU A 44 -3.16 0.65 -2.34
CA GLU A 44 -3.23 2.07 -2.68
C GLU A 44 -1.85 2.70 -2.81
N ARG A 45 -0.88 2.31 -1.96
CA ARG A 45 0.51 2.76 -2.09
C ARG A 45 1.14 2.31 -3.40
N GLU A 46 0.93 1.07 -3.81
CA GLU A 46 1.44 0.56 -5.10
C GLU A 46 0.80 1.32 -6.28
N ARG A 47 -0.52 1.53 -6.27
CA ARG A 47 -1.21 2.32 -7.30
C ARG A 47 -0.67 3.74 -7.41
N LEU A 48 -0.43 4.41 -6.27
CA LEU A 48 0.13 5.76 -6.26
C LEU A 48 1.58 5.78 -6.76
N ARG A 49 2.39 4.76 -6.43
CA ARG A 49 3.77 4.61 -6.95
C ARG A 49 3.79 4.42 -8.47
N GLU A 50 2.92 3.57 -9.00
CA GLU A 50 2.77 3.37 -10.44
C GLU A 50 2.35 4.66 -11.15
N GLN A 51 1.35 5.37 -10.61
CA GLN A 51 0.94 6.66 -11.16
C GLN A 51 2.07 7.70 -11.14
N ILE A 52 2.88 7.75 -10.08
CA ILE A 52 4.05 8.64 -10.04
C ILE A 52 5.05 8.26 -11.14
N LYS A 53 5.38 6.96 -11.29
CA LYS A 53 6.30 6.48 -12.33
C LYS A 53 5.81 6.81 -13.72
N ASP A 54 4.53 6.62 -14.00
CA ASP A 54 3.92 6.94 -15.31
C ASP A 54 4.00 8.43 -15.61
N LEU A 55 3.69 9.29 -14.63
CA LEU A 55 3.76 10.74 -14.80
C LEU A 55 5.20 11.22 -14.96
N GLU A 56 6.16 10.63 -14.23
CA GLU A 56 7.60 10.91 -14.36
C GLU A 56 8.09 10.50 -15.76
N TYR A 57 7.73 9.31 -16.24
CA TYR A 57 8.06 8.87 -17.59
C TYR A 57 7.47 9.78 -18.66
N GLU A 58 6.20 10.21 -18.50
CA GLU A 58 5.59 11.13 -19.46
C GLU A 58 6.22 12.53 -19.41
N MET A 59 6.69 12.99 -18.24
CA MET A 59 7.48 14.21 -18.14
C MET A 59 8.79 14.11 -18.91
N ASP A 60 9.49 12.98 -18.81
CA ASP A 60 10.76 12.74 -19.49
C ASP A 60 10.56 12.70 -21.01
N LEU A 61 9.44 12.13 -21.49
CA LEU A 61 9.11 12.08 -22.92
C LEU A 61 8.64 13.41 -23.50
N THR A 62 7.79 14.15 -22.77
CA THR A 62 7.06 15.31 -23.32
C THR A 62 7.62 16.65 -22.87
N GLY A 63 8.44 16.69 -21.83
CA GLY A 63 8.90 17.92 -21.17
C GLY A 63 7.80 18.74 -20.50
N LYS A 64 6.54 18.26 -20.48
CA LYS A 64 5.42 18.97 -19.86
C LYS A 64 5.53 18.89 -18.34
N GLY A 65 5.39 20.01 -17.65
CA GLY A 65 5.54 20.06 -16.20
C GLY A 65 4.38 19.40 -15.44
N ARG A 66 4.54 18.14 -15.00
CA ARG A 66 3.61 17.46 -14.07
C ARG A 66 4.07 17.43 -12.61
N LYS A 67 5.12 18.20 -12.28
CA LYS A 67 5.71 18.26 -10.93
C LYS A 67 4.70 18.51 -9.82
N ARG A 68 3.65 19.31 -10.07
CA ARG A 68 2.59 19.59 -9.08
C ARG A 68 1.72 18.38 -8.78
N GLU A 69 1.44 17.56 -9.79
CA GLU A 69 0.61 16.36 -9.65
C GLU A 69 1.38 15.25 -8.95
N ILE A 70 2.63 15.01 -9.37
CA ILE A 70 3.56 14.11 -8.68
C ILE A 70 3.73 14.52 -7.21
N ALA A 71 3.86 15.82 -6.91
CA ALA A 71 3.96 16.30 -5.54
C ALA A 71 2.69 16.05 -4.70
N LYS A 72 1.50 16.01 -5.30
CA LYS A 72 0.26 15.66 -4.60
C LYS A 72 0.22 14.16 -4.29
N LEU A 73 0.52 13.33 -5.28
CA LEU A 73 0.54 11.88 -5.13
C LEU A 73 1.59 11.44 -4.09
N ARG A 74 2.78 12.06 -4.10
CA ARG A 74 3.83 11.82 -3.07
C ARG A 74 3.36 12.17 -1.65
N LYS A 75 2.59 13.26 -1.49
CA LYS A 75 1.99 13.62 -0.18
C LYS A 75 0.92 12.64 0.26
N GLU A 76 0.19 12.05 -0.68
CA GLU A 76 -0.83 11.05 -0.38
C GLU A 76 -0.19 9.72 0.03
N LEU A 77 0.88 9.33 -0.64
CA LEU A 77 1.72 8.18 -0.27
C LEU A 77 2.30 8.31 1.15
N ASP A 78 2.79 9.50 1.50
CA ASP A 78 3.32 9.81 2.83
C ASP A 78 2.26 9.64 3.94
N LYS A 79 1.02 10.08 3.70
CA LYS A 79 -0.10 9.93 4.64
C LYS A 79 -0.50 8.48 4.87
N LEU A 80 -0.27 7.60 3.90
CA LEU A 80 -0.56 6.16 4.01
C LEU A 80 0.51 5.40 4.82
N GLY A 81 1.55 6.08 5.31
CA GLY A 81 2.58 5.44 6.13
C GLY A 81 3.50 4.50 5.34
N GLY A 82 3.62 4.71 4.03
CA GLY A 82 4.58 4.03 3.17
C GLY A 82 6.01 4.34 3.57
N PRO A 83 6.85 3.36 3.96
CA PRO A 83 8.28 3.61 3.93
C PRO A 83 8.66 3.98 2.49
N LEU A 84 9.21 5.18 2.32
CA LEU A 84 9.88 5.69 1.11
C LEU A 84 11.22 4.97 0.86
N ASN A 85 11.34 3.72 1.28
CA ASN A 85 12.53 2.92 1.03
C ASN A 85 12.21 1.95 -0.11
N ASP A 86 12.29 2.50 -1.32
CA ASP A 86 12.61 1.73 -2.51
C ASP A 86 13.98 1.07 -2.27
N PHE A 87 14.02 -0.27 -2.22
CA PHE A 87 15.24 -1.05 -2.45
C PHE A 87 15.24 -1.57 -3.88
#